data_AF-A0A9N9HPG5-F1
#
_entry.id   AF-A0A9N9HPG5-F1
#
_cell.length_a   1.000
_cell.length_b   1.000
_cell.length_c   1.000
_cell.angle_alpha   90.00
_cell.angle_beta   90.00
_cell.angle_gamma   90.00
#
_symmetry.space_group_name_H-M   'P 1'
#
loop_
_entity.id
_entity.type
_entity.pdbx_description
1 polymer ?
#
loop_
_entity_poly.entity_id
_entity_poly.type
_entity_poly.pdbx_seq_one_letter_code
_entity_poly.pdbx_strand_id
1 'polypeptide(L)'
;LSRGDGGMDMFGNHNHYLLLFQCKDFTNKVEVDYIRDFESVISRFDKQTTIGIYVTSAKDGYSSGAIGRAKSSEYHLLLTNLYDLCQDIPEYLSKILKDNSVKENIYRIDEKVDEIIEILKRQEKLIHKINNDRIKIENKQIKLEKNQIRIECKQEKINFYNSMLLLIVVVSVLVKYDFFL
;
A
#
# COMPACT_ATOMS: atom_id res chain seq x y z
N LEU A 1 -41.45 2.84 -41.03
CA LEU A 1 -41.19 2.23 -39.72
C LEU A 1 -40.46 3.26 -38.89
N SER A 2 -41.18 4.00 -38.06
CA SER A 2 -40.64 5.07 -37.22
C SER A 2 -39.61 4.48 -36.25
N ARG A 3 -38.36 4.97 -36.31
CA ARG A 3 -37.37 4.80 -35.25
C ARG A 3 -37.95 5.46 -33.99
N GLY A 4 -38.55 4.64 -33.12
CA GLY A 4 -39.03 5.10 -31.82
C GLY A 4 -37.85 5.62 -31.00
N ASP A 5 -38.10 6.73 -30.31
CA ASP A 5 -37.18 7.52 -29.49
C ASP A 5 -36.14 6.63 -28.80
N GLY A 6 -34.86 6.78 -29.12
CA GLY A 6 -33.75 6.11 -28.44
C GLY A 6 -33.55 6.70 -27.05
N GLY A 7 -34.63 6.76 -26.28
CA GLY A 7 -34.76 7.49 -25.03
C GLY A 7 -34.53 6.60 -23.81
N MET A 8 -35.21 6.94 -22.74
CA MET A 8 -35.19 6.27 -21.45
C MET A 8 -36.64 6.25 -20.97
N ASP A 9 -37.14 5.08 -20.59
CA ASP A 9 -38.55 4.93 -20.23
C ASP A 9 -38.77 5.24 -18.74
N MET A 10 -37.84 4.82 -17.87
CA MET A 10 -37.94 5.06 -16.44
C MET A 10 -36.57 5.34 -15.84
N PHE A 11 -36.56 6.03 -14.71
CA PHE A 11 -35.38 6.19 -13.89
C PHE A 11 -35.72 6.04 -12.42
N GLY A 12 -34.76 5.59 -11.62
CA GLY A 12 -34.88 5.43 -10.19
C GLY A 12 -33.54 5.61 -9.51
N ASN A 13 -33.55 5.70 -8.17
CA ASN A 13 -32.32 5.80 -7.39
C ASN A 13 -32.29 4.70 -6.34
N HIS A 14 -31.16 4.02 -6.20
CA HIS A 14 -30.97 2.97 -5.20
C HIS A 14 -29.54 3.02 -4.68
N ASN A 15 -29.36 3.22 -3.36
CA ASN A 15 -28.05 3.26 -2.70
C ASN A 15 -27.02 4.16 -3.44
N HIS A 16 -27.45 5.35 -3.84
CA HIS A 16 -26.67 6.34 -4.60
C HIS A 16 -26.38 6.00 -6.06
N TYR A 17 -26.94 4.90 -6.59
CA TYR A 17 -26.91 4.60 -8.02
C TYR A 17 -28.16 5.11 -8.72
N LEU A 18 -27.95 5.82 -9.82
CA LEU A 18 -28.98 6.16 -10.78
C LEU A 18 -29.24 4.93 -11.66
N LEU A 19 -30.46 4.40 -11.58
CA LEU A 19 -30.92 3.30 -12.41
C LEU A 19 -31.70 3.87 -13.58
N LEU A 20 -31.28 3.56 -14.80
CA LEU A 20 -31.95 3.98 -16.03
C LEU A 20 -32.54 2.75 -16.71
N PHE A 21 -33.83 2.78 -17.01
CA PHE A 21 -34.54 1.67 -17.64
C PHE A 21 -34.92 2.03 -19.06
N GLN A 22 -34.59 1.13 -19.99
CA GLN A 22 -35.22 1.08 -21.30
C GLN A 22 -35.92 -0.27 -21.44
N CYS A 23 -37.22 -0.22 -21.64
CA CYS A 23 -38.06 -1.36 -21.90
C CYS A 23 -38.35 -1.41 -23.40
N LYS A 24 -38.20 -2.57 -24.03
CA LYS A 24 -38.70 -2.79 -25.38
C LYS A 24 -39.47 -4.10 -25.46
N ASP A 25 -40.68 -3.99 -25.98
CA ASP A 25 -41.48 -5.13 -26.36
C ASP A 25 -41.28 -5.41 -27.85
N PHE A 26 -40.26 -6.22 -28.16
CA PHE A 26 -39.96 -6.62 -29.52
C PHE A 26 -40.39 -8.07 -29.77
N THR A 27 -40.96 -8.31 -30.94
CA THR A 27 -41.15 -9.66 -31.48
C THR A 27 -39.86 -10.28 -32.00
N ASN A 28 -38.91 -9.44 -32.43
CA ASN A 28 -37.57 -9.84 -32.86
C ASN A 28 -36.53 -9.61 -31.75
N LYS A 29 -35.37 -10.23 -31.87
CA LYS A 29 -34.26 -10.00 -30.93
C LYS A 29 -33.75 -8.55 -31.01
N VAL A 30 -33.36 -8.01 -29.86
CA VAL A 30 -32.64 -6.75 -29.74
C VAL A 30 -31.26 -6.91 -30.35
N GLU A 31 -30.96 -6.06 -31.33
CA GLU A 31 -29.66 -5.98 -32.00
C GLU A 31 -28.72 -4.96 -31.35
N VAL A 32 -27.44 -5.01 -31.75
CA VAL A 32 -26.35 -4.16 -31.23
C VAL A 32 -26.68 -2.67 -31.28
N ASP A 33 -27.34 -2.21 -32.34
CA ASP A 33 -27.62 -0.79 -32.55
C ASP A 33 -28.51 -0.21 -31.45
N TYR A 34 -29.50 -0.97 -30.96
CA TYR A 34 -30.34 -0.55 -29.84
C TYR A 34 -29.56 -0.39 -28.54
N ILE A 35 -28.57 -1.25 -28.30
CA ILE A 35 -27.70 -1.15 -27.12
C ILE A 35 -26.80 0.07 -27.23
N ARG A 36 -26.28 0.39 -28.43
CA ARG A 36 -25.48 1.60 -28.67
C ARG A 36 -26.29 2.88 -28.49
N ASP A 37 -27.53 2.88 -28.95
CA ASP A 37 -28.43 4.00 -28.76
C ASP A 37 -28.68 4.23 -27.28
N PHE A 38 -28.93 3.16 -26.52
CA PHE A 38 -29.10 3.25 -25.06
C PHE A 38 -27.83 3.68 -24.33
N GLU A 39 -26.66 3.17 -24.71
CA GLU A 39 -25.36 3.66 -24.22
C GLU A 39 -25.18 5.17 -24.46
N SER A 40 -25.64 5.66 -25.61
CA SER A 40 -25.58 7.09 -25.93
C SER A 40 -26.43 7.92 -24.98
N VAL A 41 -27.53 7.37 -24.46
CA VAL A 41 -28.32 8.01 -23.39
C VAL A 41 -27.56 7.98 -22.06
N ILE A 42 -27.04 6.81 -21.67
CA ILE A 42 -26.31 6.62 -20.41
C ILE A 42 -25.05 7.49 -20.35
N SER A 43 -24.39 7.72 -21.49
CA SER A 43 -23.18 8.54 -21.60
C SER A 43 -23.32 9.98 -21.07
N ARG A 44 -24.55 10.45 -20.88
CA ARG A 44 -24.87 11.77 -20.34
C ARG A 44 -24.81 11.81 -18.81
N PHE A 45 -24.61 10.66 -18.16
CA PHE A 45 -24.59 10.50 -16.72
C PHE A 45 -23.25 9.96 -16.23
N ASP A 46 -23.06 9.97 -14.91
CA ASP A 46 -21.80 9.53 -14.30
C ASP A 46 -21.59 8.02 -14.48
N LYS A 47 -20.42 7.66 -15.03
CA LYS A 47 -20.09 6.26 -15.39
C LYS A 47 -20.02 5.32 -14.19
N GLN A 48 -19.67 5.84 -13.01
CA GLN A 48 -19.43 5.01 -11.82
C GLN A 48 -20.69 4.78 -11.01
N THR A 49 -21.65 5.71 -11.11
CA THR A 49 -22.88 5.71 -10.31
C THR A 49 -24.15 5.54 -11.14
N THR A 50 -24.05 5.33 -12.45
CA THR A 50 -25.19 5.06 -13.32
C THR A 50 -25.21 3.63 -13.82
N ILE A 51 -26.36 2.97 -13.72
CA ILE A 51 -26.59 1.63 -14.23
C ILE A 51 -27.72 1.68 -15.24
N GLY A 52 -27.44 1.28 -16.47
CA GLY A 52 -28.43 1.08 -17.51
C GLY A 52 -28.99 -0.32 -17.47
N ILE A 53 -30.31 -0.44 -17.41
CA ILE A 53 -31.04 -1.70 -17.40
C ILE A 53 -31.91 -1.73 -18.67
N TYR A 54 -31.57 -2.63 -19.58
CA TYR A 54 -32.36 -2.88 -20.78
C TYR A 54 -33.24 -4.11 -20.53
N VAL A 55 -34.54 -3.97 -20.75
CA VAL A 55 -35.53 -5.01 -20.45
C VAL A 55 -36.27 -5.41 -21.72
N THR A 56 -36.30 -6.72 -22.00
CA THR A 56 -37.12 -7.30 -23.07
C THR A 56 -38.29 -8.10 -22.51
N SER A 57 -39.36 -8.22 -23.30
CA SER A 57 -40.49 -9.12 -22.99
C SER A 57 -40.15 -10.60 -23.21
N ALA A 58 -39.16 -10.93 -24.04
CA ALA A 58 -38.77 -12.30 -24.38
C ALA A 58 -37.53 -12.79 -23.60
N LYS A 59 -37.53 -14.06 -23.17
CA LYS A 59 -36.39 -14.71 -22.48
C LYS A 59 -35.11 -14.73 -23.31
N ASP A 60 -35.22 -15.08 -24.59
CA ASP A 60 -34.12 -15.04 -25.55
C ASP A 60 -34.23 -13.78 -26.43
N GLY A 61 -34.45 -12.64 -25.78
CA GLY A 61 -34.77 -11.37 -26.42
C GLY A 61 -33.58 -10.63 -27.02
N TYR A 62 -32.35 -11.13 -26.89
CA TYR A 62 -31.13 -10.43 -27.32
C TYR A 62 -30.33 -11.23 -28.33
N SER A 63 -29.78 -10.55 -29.34
CA SER A 63 -28.79 -11.17 -30.22
C SER A 63 -27.46 -11.36 -29.50
N SER A 64 -26.64 -12.30 -29.97
CA SER A 64 -25.29 -12.51 -29.42
C SER A 64 -24.43 -11.26 -29.53
N GLY A 65 -24.65 -10.46 -30.59
CA GLY A 65 -24.00 -9.16 -30.76
C GLY A 65 -24.39 -8.17 -29.66
N ALA A 66 -25.68 -8.04 -29.34
CA ALA A 66 -26.16 -7.15 -28.29
C ALA A 66 -25.57 -7.52 -26.92
N ILE A 67 -25.55 -8.81 -26.59
CA ILE A 67 -24.92 -9.33 -25.36
C ILE A 67 -23.42 -9.02 -25.35
N GLY A 68 -22.72 -9.24 -26.47
CA GLY A 68 -21.30 -8.94 -26.60
C GLY A 68 -20.99 -7.45 -26.43
N ARG A 69 -21.86 -6.57 -26.94
CA ARG A 69 -21.72 -5.12 -26.78
C ARG A 69 -21.88 -4.70 -25.33
N ALA A 70 -22.95 -5.16 -24.65
CA ALA A 70 -23.18 -4.80 -23.25
C ALA A 70 -22.04 -5.27 -22.33
N LYS A 71 -21.49 -6.47 -22.56
CA LYS A 71 -20.35 -6.99 -21.80
C LYS A 71 -19.05 -6.24 -22.02
N SER A 72 -18.85 -5.66 -23.20
CA SER A 72 -17.65 -4.88 -23.55
C SER A 72 -17.82 -3.37 -23.33
N SER A 73 -18.97 -2.96 -22.79
CA SER A 73 -19.25 -1.56 -22.50
C SER A 73 -18.39 -1.06 -21.34
N GLU A 74 -17.99 0.22 -21.43
CA GLU A 74 -17.41 0.93 -20.30
C GLU A 74 -18.46 1.34 -19.25
N TYR A 75 -19.75 1.24 -19.58
CA TYR A 75 -20.87 1.57 -18.71
C TYR A 75 -21.41 0.30 -18.04
N HIS A 76 -22.00 0.47 -16.85
CA HIS A 76 -22.71 -0.60 -16.18
C HIS A 76 -24.04 -0.89 -16.87
N LEU A 77 -24.04 -1.90 -17.76
CA LEU A 77 -25.21 -2.36 -18.49
C LEU A 77 -25.67 -3.73 -18.02
N LEU A 78 -26.94 -3.81 -17.63
CA LEU A 78 -27.66 -5.05 -17.38
C LEU A 78 -28.67 -5.27 -18.52
N LEU A 79 -28.49 -6.37 -19.26
CA LEU A 79 -29.51 -6.87 -20.18
C LEU A 79 -30.31 -7.94 -19.44
N THR A 80 -31.62 -7.76 -19.35
CA THR A 80 -32.52 -8.68 -18.66
C THR A 80 -33.84 -8.79 -19.41
N ASN A 81 -34.72 -9.68 -18.95
CA ASN A 81 -36.04 -9.87 -19.48
C ASN A 81 -37.08 -9.84 -18.37
N LEU A 82 -38.36 -9.69 -18.73
CA LEU A 82 -39.45 -9.53 -17.78
C LEU A 82 -39.60 -10.69 -16.77
N TYR A 83 -39.14 -11.90 -17.11
CA TYR A 83 -39.22 -13.07 -16.25
C TYR A 83 -38.11 -13.11 -15.20
N ASP A 84 -36.91 -12.66 -15.57
CA ASP A 84 -35.71 -12.77 -14.74
C ASP A 84 -35.35 -11.44 -14.04
N LEU A 85 -36.06 -10.35 -14.37
CA LEU A 85 -35.86 -8.99 -13.86
C LEU A 85 -35.67 -8.92 -12.33
N CYS A 86 -36.55 -9.58 -11.59
CA CYS A 86 -36.55 -9.55 -10.12
C CYS A 86 -35.33 -10.25 -9.51
N GLN A 87 -34.69 -11.16 -10.24
CA GLN A 87 -33.47 -11.85 -9.81
C GLN A 87 -32.22 -11.11 -10.30
N ASP A 88 -32.21 -10.73 -11.58
CA ASP A 88 -31.05 -10.16 -12.25
C ASP A 88 -30.64 -8.81 -11.64
N ILE A 89 -31.60 -7.95 -11.31
CA ILE A 89 -31.31 -6.61 -10.77
C ILE A 89 -30.58 -6.69 -9.42
N PRO A 90 -31.12 -7.38 -8.39
CA PRO A 90 -30.41 -7.50 -7.11
C PRO A 90 -29.04 -8.17 -7.25
N GLU A 91 -28.92 -9.22 -8.06
CA GLU A 91 -27.66 -9.94 -8.25
C GLU A 91 -26.59 -9.03 -8.87
N TYR A 92 -26.97 -8.31 -9.93
CA TYR A 92 -26.08 -7.38 -10.63
C TYR A 92 -25.67 -6.20 -9.74
N LEU A 93 -26.61 -5.61 -9.00
CA LEU A 93 -26.31 -4.55 -8.04
C LEU A 93 -25.36 -5.03 -6.95
N SER A 94 -25.55 -6.23 -6.42
CA SER A 94 -24.66 -6.80 -5.40
C SER A 94 -23.22 -6.94 -5.90
N LYS A 95 -23.05 -7.28 -7.19
CA LYS A 95 -21.75 -7.42 -7.82
C LYS A 95 -21.05 -6.07 -7.96
N ILE A 96 -21.74 -5.06 -8.49
CA ILE A 96 -21.18 -3.70 -8.65
C ILE A 96 -20.79 -3.11 -7.29
N LEU A 97 -21.67 -3.24 -6.29
CA LEU A 97 -21.41 -2.71 -4.95
C LEU A 97 -20.17 -3.34 -4.30
N LYS A 98 -19.99 -4.66 -4.46
CA LYS A 98 -18.79 -5.36 -3.98
C LYS A 98 -17.53 -4.88 -4.72
N ASP A 99 -17.59 -4.79 -6.04
CA ASP A 99 -16.44 -4.36 -6.86
C ASP A 99 -15.99 -2.94 -6.47
N ASN A 100 -16.94 -2.02 -6.22
CA ASN A 100 -16.63 -0.66 -5.81
C ASN A 100 -16.10 -0.57 -4.37
N SER A 101 -16.63 -1.36 -3.44
CA SER A 101 -16.07 -1.45 -2.08
C SER A 101 -14.64 -2.00 -2.08
N VAL A 102 -14.36 -3.00 -2.92
CA VAL A 102 -13.00 -3.54 -3.07
C VAL A 102 -12.05 -2.49 -3.63
N LYS A 103 -12.46 -1.72 -4.65
CA LYS A 103 -11.63 -0.63 -5.20
C LYS A 103 -11.30 0.45 -4.16
N GLU A 104 -12.28 0.87 -3.36
CA GLU A 104 -12.04 1.86 -2.31
C GLU A 104 -11.06 1.35 -1.25
N ASN A 105 -11.20 0.07 -0.87
CA ASN A 105 -10.26 -0.57 0.06
C ASN A 105 -8.84 -0.65 -0.52
N ILE A 106 -8.69 -0.95 -1.81
CA ILE A 106 -7.38 -0.96 -2.49
C ILE A 106 -6.75 0.44 -2.42
N TYR A 107 -7.49 1.49 -2.74
CA TYR A 107 -6.99 2.86 -2.68
C TYR A 107 -6.49 3.25 -1.27
N ARG A 108 -7.26 2.90 -0.23
CA ARG A 108 -6.88 3.14 1.17
C ARG A 108 -5.65 2.34 1.60
N ILE A 109 -5.44 1.15 1.02
CA ILE A 109 -4.24 0.34 1.27
C ILE A 109 -3.03 1.00 0.61
N ASP A 110 -3.15 1.44 -0.64
CA ASP A 110 -2.07 2.10 -1.38
C ASP A 110 -1.59 3.37 -0.65
N GLU A 111 -2.51 4.19 -0.15
CA GLU A 111 -2.17 5.40 0.64
C GLU A 111 -1.36 5.03 1.91
N LYS A 112 -1.76 3.98 2.62
CA LYS A 112 -1.02 3.49 3.80
C LYS A 112 0.34 2.90 3.44
N VAL A 113 0.48 2.27 2.27
CA VAL A 113 1.76 1.74 1.79
C VAL A 113 2.74 2.90 1.57
N ASP A 114 2.29 4.00 0.96
CA ASP A 114 3.12 5.19 0.76
C ASP A 114 3.58 5.81 2.09
N GLU A 115 2.69 5.90 3.08
CA GLU A 115 3.05 6.35 4.44
C GLU A 115 4.12 5.46 5.08
N ILE A 116 3.98 4.13 4.96
CA ILE A 116 4.95 3.15 5.48
C ILE A 116 6.31 3.33 4.80
N ILE A 117 6.34 3.52 3.48
CA ILE A 117 7.58 3.74 2.73
C ILE A 117 8.32 4.98 3.25
N GLU A 118 7.61 6.08 3.51
CA GLU A 118 8.22 7.30 4.06
C GLU A 118 8.75 7.11 5.49
N ILE A 119 8.05 6.34 6.33
CA ILE A 119 8.53 5.98 7.67
C ILE A 119 9.82 5.16 7.57
N LEU A 120 9.88 4.16 6.70
CA LEU A 120 11.05 3.32 6.50
C LEU A 120 12.28 4.13 6.07
N LYS A 121 12.11 5.06 5.10
CA LYS A 121 13.20 5.97 4.68
C LYS A 121 13.75 6.82 5.83
N ARG A 122 12.89 7.26 6.76
CA ARG A 122 13.32 8.02 7.95
C ARG A 122 14.09 7.14 8.93
N GLN A 123 13.65 5.90 9.13
CA GLN A 123 14.34 4.94 9.99
C GLN A 123 15.74 4.60 9.46
N GLU A 124 15.90 4.39 8.15
CA GLU A 124 17.21 4.13 7.55
C GLU A 124 18.22 5.27 7.80
N LYS A 125 17.78 6.53 7.67
CA LYS A 125 18.61 7.70 7.96
C LYS A 125 19.04 7.74 9.44
N LEU A 126 18.13 7.40 10.35
CA LEU A 126 18.44 7.34 11.78
C LEU A 126 19.43 6.22 12.09
N ILE A 127 19.25 5.03 11.51
CA ILE A 127 20.18 3.90 11.66
C ILE A 127 21.57 4.29 11.18
N HIS A 128 21.68 4.95 10.02
CA HIS A 128 22.97 5.42 9.50
C HIS A 128 23.66 6.40 10.46
N LYS A 129 22.90 7.34 11.05
CA LYS A 129 23.44 8.28 12.04
C LYS A 129 23.93 7.56 13.31
N ILE A 130 23.13 6.64 13.84
CA ILE A 130 23.49 5.84 15.02
C ILE A 130 24.78 5.06 14.78
N ASN A 131 24.92 4.42 13.61
CA ASN A 131 26.12 3.67 13.25
C ASN A 131 27.37 4.56 13.18
N ASN A 132 27.25 5.75 12.58
CA ASN A 132 28.35 6.70 12.51
C ASN A 132 28.79 7.18 13.91
N ASP A 133 27.85 7.45 14.80
CA ASP A 133 28.16 7.90 16.15
C ASP A 133 28.75 6.75 17.00
N ARG A 134 28.26 5.52 16.81
CA ARG A 134 28.84 4.32 17.43
C ARG A 134 30.32 4.14 17.04
N ILE A 135 30.66 4.25 15.75
CA ILE A 135 32.05 4.17 15.27
C ILE A 135 32.93 5.25 15.92
N LYS A 136 32.42 6.48 16.09
CA LYS A 136 33.17 7.55 16.77
C LYS A 136 33.44 7.23 18.24
N ILE A 137 32.46 6.64 18.93
CA ILE A 137 32.59 6.24 20.33
C ILE A 137 33.63 5.12 20.46
N GLU A 138 33.53 4.07 19.64
CA GLU A 138 34.49 2.95 19.63
C GLU A 138 35.92 3.46 19.40
N ASN A 139 36.13 4.37 18.44
CA ASN A 139 37.44 4.98 18.19
C ASN A 139 37.99 5.78 19.39
N LYS A 140 37.13 6.52 20.12
CA LYS A 140 37.53 7.23 21.33
C LYS A 140 37.92 6.26 22.44
N GLN A 141 37.19 5.16 22.58
CA GLN A 141 37.45 4.14 23.60
C GLN A 141 38.80 3.44 23.37
N ILE A 142 39.08 3.05 22.12
CA ILE A 142 40.39 2.51 21.72
C ILE A 142 41.52 3.49 22.06
N LYS A 143 41.31 4.80 21.85
CA LYS A 143 42.33 5.82 22.18
C LYS A 143 42.57 5.93 23.69
N LEU A 144 41.52 5.84 24.50
CA LEU A 144 41.62 5.86 25.95
C LEU A 144 42.37 4.63 26.47
N GLU A 145 42.03 3.43 25.98
CA GLU A 145 42.72 2.18 26.34
C GLU A 145 44.21 2.24 26.03
N LYS A 146 44.60 2.74 24.85
CA LYS A 146 46.02 2.95 24.50
C LYS A 146 46.75 3.90 25.44
N ASN A 147 46.08 4.97 25.88
CA ASN A 147 46.66 5.92 26.82
C ASN A 147 46.81 5.31 28.21
N GLN A 148 45.83 4.52 28.66
CA GLN A 148 45.84 3.82 29.93
C GLN A 148 47.04 2.84 30.00
N ILE A 149 47.21 1.99 28.99
CA ILE A 149 48.36 1.09 28.87
C ILE A 149 49.69 1.86 28.94
N ARG A 150 49.77 3.02 28.27
CA ARG A 150 50.99 3.85 28.28
C ARG A 150 51.29 4.42 29.67
N ILE A 151 50.26 4.76 30.45
CA ILE A 151 50.40 5.24 31.83
C ILE A 151 50.86 4.10 32.73
N GLU A 152 50.24 2.92 32.61
CA GLU A 152 50.60 1.72 33.37
C GLU A 152 52.07 1.33 33.14
N CYS A 153 52.53 1.26 31.88
CA CYS A 153 53.94 1.00 31.58
C CYS A 153 54.90 2.06 32.17
N LYS A 154 54.49 3.33 32.26
CA LYS A 154 55.31 4.37 32.90
C LYS A 154 55.36 4.17 34.40
N GLN A 155 54.24 3.83 35.03
CA GLN A 155 54.16 3.58 36.46
C GLN A 155 55.01 2.37 36.86
N GLU A 156 54.98 1.29 36.07
CA GLU A 156 55.85 0.13 36.28
C GLU A 156 57.33 0.49 36.24
N LYS A 157 57.75 1.32 35.27
CA LYS A 157 59.14 1.82 35.22
C LYS A 157 59.50 2.62 36.47
N ILE A 158 58.64 3.52 36.92
CA ILE A 158 58.85 4.30 38.15
C ILE A 158 58.99 3.37 39.36
N ASN A 159 58.08 2.40 39.49
CA ASN A 159 58.12 1.42 40.56
C ASN A 159 59.42 0.60 40.54
N PHE A 160 59.89 0.19 39.35
CA PHE A 160 61.18 -0.50 39.20
C PHE A 160 62.35 0.37 39.69
N TYR A 161 62.43 1.63 39.28
CA TYR A 161 63.49 2.55 39.74
C TYR A 161 63.43 2.79 41.25
N ASN A 162 62.24 2.94 41.83
CA ASN A 162 62.08 3.11 43.27
C ASN A 162 62.57 1.88 44.04
N SER A 163 62.25 0.66 43.58
CA SER A 163 62.75 -0.59 44.17
C SER A 163 64.27 -0.71 44.10
N MET A 164 64.86 -0.35 42.96
CA MET A 164 66.33 -0.29 42.79
C MET A 164 66.98 0.71 43.75
N LEU A 165 66.42 1.91 43.88
CA LEU A 165 66.94 2.93 44.79
C LEU A 165 66.88 2.47 46.25
N LEU A 166 65.77 1.85 46.66
CA LEU A 166 65.61 1.28 48.00
C LEU A 166 66.68 0.22 48.27
N LEU A 167 66.93 -0.67 47.31
CA LEU A 167 67.98 -1.70 47.41
C LEU A 167 69.37 -1.07 47.59
N ILE A 168 69.71 -0.05 46.79
CA ILE A 168 70.98 0.68 46.89
C ILE A 168 71.15 1.30 48.28
N VAL A 169 70.09 1.96 48.80
CA VAL A 169 70.11 2.56 50.15
C VAL A 169 70.32 1.49 51.22
N VAL A 170 69.61 0.36 51.16
CA VAL A 170 69.77 -0.76 52.11
C VAL A 170 71.19 -1.31 52.09
N VAL A 171 71.74 -1.61 50.91
CA VAL A 171 73.11 -2.11 50.77
C VAL A 171 74.13 -1.10 51.31
N SER A 172 73.96 0.19 51.00
CA SER A 172 74.86 1.26 51.46
C SER A 172 74.87 1.39 52.99
N VAL A 173 73.70 1.23 53.63
CA VAL A 173 73.60 1.19 55.10
C VAL A 173 74.33 -0.04 55.64
N LEU A 174 74.08 -1.24 55.09
CA LEU A 174 74.72 -2.48 55.56
C LEU A 174 76.26 -2.44 55.48
N VAL A 175 76.80 -1.88 54.38
CA VAL A 175 78.26 -1.70 54.20
C VAL A 175 78.82 -0.70 55.21
N LYS A 176 78.11 0.40 55.50
CA LYS A 176 78.61 1.44 56.42
C LYS A 176 78.66 0.99 57.88
N TYR A 177 77.84 0.01 58.27
CA TYR A 177 77.76 -0.51 59.63
C TYR A 177 78.47 -1.86 59.82
N ASP A 178 79.35 -2.27 58.89
CA ASP A 178 80.15 -3.51 58.93
C ASP A 178 79.33 -4.76 59.27
N PHE A 179 78.13 -4.91 58.67
CA PHE A 179 77.31 -6.12 58.84
C PHE A 179 77.75 -7.30 57.96
N PHE A 180 78.95 -7.24 57.38
CA PHE A 180 79.59 -8.35 56.68
C PHE A 180 80.74 -8.89 57.56
N LEU A 181 80.42 -9.93 58.33
CA LEU A 181 81.36 -10.77 59.09
C LEU A 181 81.35 -12.17 58.47
#